data_AF-A0A1M6KIL8-F1
#
_entry.id   AF-A0A1M6KIL8-F1
#
_cell.length_a   1.000
_cell.length_b   1.000
_cell.length_c   1.000
_cell.angle_alpha   90.00
_cell.angle_beta   90.00
_cell.angle_gamma   90.00
#
_symmetry.space_group_name_H-M   'P 1'
#
loop_
_entity.id
_entity.type
_entity.pdbx_description
1 polymer ?
#
loop_
_entity_poly.entity_id
_entity_poly.type
_entity_poly.pdbx_seq_one_letter_code
_entity_poly.pdbx_strand_id
1 'polypeptide(L)'
;MKNSIQHIRFVIIALLIMTTTISNAQVTYEDELETVYLNDQKEEVVYTNDFSNYNKEIIAKNEIHFVSAIRDAKQNNDYLLFLSERSNLEILNVAYLKTLRKGANRSVDVEAFADFLRDRLPELIQQFQKDKNLEELYIISRKNTFNGKIDALPSVL
;
A
#
# COMPACT_ATOMS: atom_id res chain seq x y z
N MET A 1 -51.17 -37.48 15.40
CA MET A 1 -51.02 -36.01 15.25
C MET A 1 -49.74 -35.43 15.88
N LYS A 2 -49.24 -35.91 17.04
CA LYS A 2 -47.99 -35.38 17.66
C LYS A 2 -46.74 -35.51 16.77
N ASN A 3 -46.55 -36.64 16.07
CA ASN A 3 -45.36 -36.86 15.23
C ASN A 3 -45.33 -35.95 13.98
N SER A 4 -46.48 -35.68 13.35
CA SER A 4 -46.55 -34.72 12.22
C SER A 4 -46.14 -33.30 12.61
N ILE A 5 -46.52 -32.86 13.81
CA ILE A 5 -46.16 -31.52 14.31
C ILE A 5 -44.66 -31.43 14.59
N GLN A 6 -44.05 -32.51 15.07
CA GLN A 6 -42.61 -32.59 15.28
C GLN A 6 -41.83 -32.57 13.95
N HIS A 7 -42.30 -33.29 12.93
CA HIS A 7 -41.69 -33.25 11.60
C HIS A 7 -41.78 -31.88 10.94
N ILE A 8 -42.92 -31.19 11.04
CA ILE A 8 -43.08 -29.83 10.51
C ILE A 8 -42.13 -28.85 11.21
N ARG A 9 -41.99 -28.95 12.54
CA ARG A 9 -41.04 -28.12 13.30
C ARG A 9 -39.59 -28.39 12.90
N PHE A 10 -39.23 -29.65 12.66
CA PHE A 10 -37.88 -30.02 12.23
C PHE A 10 -37.55 -29.46 10.83
N VAL A 11 -38.53 -29.51 9.91
CA VAL A 11 -38.39 -28.94 8.55
C VAL A 11 -38.22 -27.43 8.60
N ILE A 12 -39.00 -26.72 9.43
CA ILE A 12 -38.88 -25.26 9.57
C ILE A 12 -37.51 -24.88 10.15
N ILE A 13 -37.03 -25.60 11.16
CA ILE A 13 -35.71 -25.34 11.77
C ILE A 13 -34.57 -25.60 10.76
N ALA A 14 -34.66 -26.69 9.99
CA ALA A 14 -33.67 -27.01 8.95
C ALA A 14 -33.65 -25.96 7.83
N LEU A 15 -34.83 -25.44 7.44
CA LEU A 15 -34.94 -24.37 6.44
C LEU A 15 -34.33 -23.06 6.94
N LEU A 16 -34.53 -22.73 8.23
CA LEU A 16 -33.96 -21.53 8.84
C LEU A 16 -32.43 -21.58 8.86
N ILE A 17 -31.83 -22.75 9.19
CA ILE A 17 -30.38 -22.94 9.21
C ILE A 17 -29.78 -22.86 7.80
N MET A 18 -30.49 -23.32 6.76
CA MET A 18 -30.06 -23.16 5.36
C MET A 18 -30.02 -21.68 4.92
N THR A 19 -30.92 -20.83 5.39
CA THR A 19 -30.91 -19.41 4.99
C THR A 19 -29.76 -18.58 5.58
N THR A 20 -29.19 -19.00 6.72
CA THR A 20 -28.06 -18.31 7.36
C THR A 20 -26.69 -18.76 6.86
N THR A 21 -26.59 -19.92 6.21
CA THR A 21 -25.33 -20.38 5.60
C THR A 21 -25.11 -19.83 4.20
N ILE A 22 -26.18 -19.49 3.46
CA ILE A 22 -26.09 -18.94 2.10
C ILE A 22 -25.73 -17.43 2.11
N SER A 23 -26.02 -16.72 3.19
CA SER A 23 -25.78 -15.26 3.32
C SER A 23 -24.30 -14.89 3.51
N ASN A 24 -23.42 -15.85 3.82
CA ASN A 24 -21.97 -15.64 3.97
C ASN A 24 -21.15 -16.11 2.76
N ALA A 25 -21.80 -16.58 1.69
CA ALA A 25 -21.13 -17.12 0.49
C ALA A 25 -21.19 -16.19 -0.72
N GLN A 26 -21.54 -14.91 -0.53
CA GLN A 26 -21.32 -13.90 -1.55
C GLN A 26 -19.82 -13.56 -1.55
N VAL A 27 -19.03 -14.47 -2.13
CA VAL A 27 -17.67 -14.17 -2.56
C VAL A 27 -17.84 -13.15 -3.67
N THR A 28 -17.64 -11.88 -3.33
CA THR A 28 -17.44 -10.82 -4.31
C THR A 28 -16.16 -11.18 -5.04
N TYR A 29 -16.28 -11.88 -6.16
CA TYR A 29 -15.24 -11.89 -7.17
C TYR A 29 -15.27 -10.47 -7.74
N GLU A 30 -14.40 -9.60 -7.24
CA GLU A 30 -13.95 -8.46 -8.03
C GLU A 30 -13.25 -9.06 -9.25
N ASP A 31 -14.03 -9.33 -10.30
CA ASP A 31 -13.49 -9.50 -11.64
C ASP A 31 -12.92 -8.14 -12.07
N GLU A 32 -11.75 -7.79 -11.53
CA GLU A 32 -10.85 -6.87 -12.21
C GLU A 32 -10.36 -7.63 -13.44
N LEU A 33 -11.07 -7.45 -14.56
CA LEU A 33 -10.56 -7.85 -15.86
C LEU A 33 -9.24 -7.08 -16.07
N GLU A 34 -8.13 -7.77 -15.89
CA GLU A 34 -6.79 -7.26 -16.19
C GLU A 34 -6.79 -6.80 -17.65
N THR A 35 -6.62 -5.50 -17.87
CA THR A 35 -6.69 -4.94 -19.22
C THR A 35 -5.43 -5.35 -20.00
N VAL A 36 -5.61 -6.24 -20.98
CA VAL A 36 -4.51 -6.68 -21.85
C VAL A 36 -4.30 -5.66 -22.97
N TYR A 37 -3.20 -4.92 -22.90
CA TYR A 37 -2.82 -3.93 -23.91
C TYR A 37 -1.93 -4.56 -24.99
N LEU A 38 -2.40 -4.54 -26.24
CA LEU A 38 -1.63 -4.88 -27.44
C LEU A 38 -0.84 -3.63 -27.89
N ASN A 39 0.24 -3.26 -27.18
CA ASN A 39 1.11 -2.20 -27.65
C ASN A 39 2.59 -2.50 -27.35
N ASP A 40 3.41 -2.51 -28.41
CA ASP A 40 4.86 -2.76 -28.38
C ASP A 40 5.66 -1.57 -27.80
N GLN A 41 5.00 -0.59 -27.19
CA GLN A 41 5.65 0.55 -26.57
C GLN A 41 6.26 0.17 -25.21
N LYS A 42 7.59 0.31 -25.15
CA LYS A 42 8.45 -0.05 -24.00
C LYS A 42 8.27 0.83 -22.77
N GLU A 43 7.64 2.00 -22.88
CA GLU A 43 7.48 2.94 -21.76
C GLU A 43 6.00 3.25 -21.51
N GLU A 44 5.59 3.11 -20.26
CA GLU A 44 4.25 3.44 -19.78
C GLU A 44 3.98 4.95 -19.87
N VAL A 45 2.86 5.32 -20.50
CA VAL A 45 2.42 6.72 -20.56
C VAL A 45 1.77 7.08 -19.23
N VAL A 46 2.39 8.03 -18.53
CA VAL A 46 1.96 8.51 -17.21
C VAL A 46 1.36 9.91 -17.38
N TYR A 47 0.09 10.05 -17.00
CA TYR A 47 -0.67 11.30 -17.10
C TYR A 47 -0.51 12.18 -15.86
N THR A 48 -0.51 11.56 -14.68
CA THR A 48 -0.35 12.23 -13.37
C THR A 48 0.59 11.42 -12.50
N ASN A 49 1.49 12.09 -11.78
CA ASN A 49 2.40 11.45 -10.87
C ASN A 49 2.89 12.42 -9.79
N ASP A 50 2.12 12.48 -8.71
CA ASP A 50 2.45 13.30 -7.55
C ASP A 50 3.61 12.69 -6.76
N PHE A 51 3.77 11.37 -6.79
CA PHE A 51 4.80 10.64 -6.04
C PHE A 51 6.22 11.05 -6.43
N SER A 52 6.51 11.22 -7.72
CA SER A 52 7.84 11.64 -8.17
C SER A 52 8.22 13.03 -7.67
N ASN A 53 7.29 13.99 -7.76
CA ASN A 53 7.53 15.34 -7.26
C ASN A 53 7.65 15.34 -5.74
N TYR A 54 6.76 14.61 -5.07
CA TYR A 54 6.78 14.48 -3.61
C TYR A 54 8.08 13.84 -3.09
N ASN A 55 8.57 12.80 -3.76
CA ASN A 55 9.85 12.17 -3.42
C ASN A 55 11.03 13.10 -3.64
N LYS A 56 11.05 13.85 -4.74
CA LYS A 56 12.08 14.87 -4.98
C LYS A 56 12.09 15.94 -3.89
N GLU A 57 10.92 16.38 -3.43
CA GLU A 57 10.82 17.35 -2.34
C GLU A 57 11.32 16.79 -1.00
N ILE A 58 11.00 15.54 -0.67
CA ILE A 58 11.53 14.86 0.52
C ILE A 58 13.06 14.78 0.43
N ILE A 59 13.57 14.37 -0.73
CA ILE A 59 15.00 14.21 -0.96
C ILE A 59 15.73 15.55 -0.87
N ALA A 60 15.19 16.59 -1.48
CA ALA A 60 15.77 17.93 -1.47
C ALA A 60 15.88 18.53 -0.05
N LYS A 61 14.98 18.14 0.86
CA LYS A 61 15.07 18.53 2.28
C LYS A 61 16.22 17.83 3.01
N ASN A 62 16.77 16.74 2.47
CA ASN A 62 17.86 15.92 3.02
C ASN A 62 17.59 15.32 4.42
N GLU A 63 16.40 15.57 4.98
CA GLU A 63 15.94 15.05 6.24
C GLU A 63 14.41 14.98 6.25
N ILE A 64 13.88 13.91 6.86
CA ILE A 64 12.45 13.78 7.12
C ILE A 64 12.19 13.45 8.60
N HIS A 65 11.46 14.33 9.28
CA HIS A 65 10.90 14.05 10.59
C HIS A 65 9.50 13.47 10.44
N PHE A 66 9.40 12.14 10.35
CA PHE A 66 8.12 11.48 10.07
C PHE A 66 6.99 11.84 11.03
N VAL A 67 7.26 12.16 12.30
CA VAL A 67 6.21 12.52 13.26
C VAL A 67 5.51 13.83 12.86
N SER A 68 6.28 14.88 12.55
CA SER A 68 5.72 16.15 12.10
C SER A 68 5.10 16.01 10.72
N ALA A 69 5.83 15.40 9.76
CA ALA A 69 5.33 15.21 8.39
C ALA A 69 3.99 14.47 8.35
N ILE A 70 3.83 13.40 9.14
CA ILE A 70 2.57 12.64 9.22
C ILE A 70 1.45 13.47 9.87
N ARG A 71 1.77 14.25 10.90
CA ARG A 71 0.78 15.11 11.56
C ARG A 71 0.28 16.20 10.61
N ASP A 72 1.20 16.84 9.89
CA ASP A 72 0.89 17.94 8.98
C ASP A 72 0.10 17.39 7.77
N ALA A 73 0.52 16.26 7.21
CA ALA A 73 -0.25 15.56 6.15
C ALA A 73 -1.66 15.14 6.61
N LYS A 74 -1.83 14.79 7.90
CA LYS A 74 -3.15 14.46 8.46
C LYS A 74 -4.07 15.68 8.56
N GLN A 75 -3.52 16.86 8.77
CA GLN A 75 -4.30 18.10 8.83
C GLN A 75 -4.79 18.51 7.44
N ASN A 76 -3.93 18.37 6.43
CA ASN A 76 -4.30 18.75 5.06
C ASN A 76 -5.25 17.73 4.40
N ASN A 77 -5.12 16.45 4.76
CA ASN A 77 -5.92 15.36 4.19
C ASN A 77 -5.77 15.24 2.66
N ASP A 78 -4.56 15.52 2.16
CA ASP A 78 -4.21 15.46 0.75
C ASP A 78 -3.94 14.02 0.28
N TYR A 79 -4.16 13.80 -1.01
CA TYR A 79 -3.87 12.55 -1.70
C TYR A 79 -2.70 12.72 -2.66
N LEU A 80 -1.99 11.63 -2.92
CA LEU A 80 -1.03 11.50 -3.99
C LEU A 80 -1.65 10.62 -5.08
N LEU A 81 -1.64 11.12 -6.30
CA LEU A 81 -2.17 10.44 -7.47
C LEU A 81 -1.05 9.95 -8.37
N PHE A 82 -1.20 8.73 -8.85
CA PHE A 82 -0.48 8.20 -9.99
C PHE A 82 -1.52 7.69 -10.99
N LEU A 83 -1.54 8.27 -12.18
CA LEU A 83 -2.48 7.90 -13.23
C LEU A 83 -1.69 7.58 -14.49
N SER A 84 -1.85 6.39 -15.02
CA SER A 84 -1.24 5.94 -16.26
C SER A 84 -2.24 5.20 -17.14
N GLU A 85 -1.80 4.77 -18.31
CA GLU A 85 -2.59 3.86 -19.15
C GLU A 85 -2.84 2.50 -18.48
N ARG A 86 -1.91 2.04 -17.64
CA ARG A 86 -1.91 0.67 -17.13
C ARG A 86 -2.38 0.55 -15.69
N SER A 87 -2.21 1.59 -14.89
CA SER A 87 -2.48 1.54 -13.47
C SER A 87 -2.82 2.92 -12.91
N ASN A 88 -3.73 2.93 -11.94
CA ASN A 88 -4.12 4.12 -11.22
C ASN A 88 -3.96 3.86 -9.72
N LEU A 89 -3.37 4.81 -9.02
CA LEU A 89 -3.15 4.75 -7.58
C LEU A 89 -3.52 6.09 -6.95
N GLU A 90 -4.41 6.04 -5.97
CA GLU A 90 -4.76 7.17 -5.12
C GLU A 90 -4.47 6.79 -3.67
N ILE A 91 -3.54 7.48 -3.03
CA ILE A 91 -3.15 7.19 -1.64
C ILE A 91 -3.11 8.49 -0.83
N LEU A 92 -3.73 8.46 0.35
CA LEU A 92 -3.55 9.52 1.35
C LEU A 92 -2.07 9.76 1.63
N ASN A 93 -1.64 11.01 1.61
CA ASN A 93 -0.23 11.35 1.86
C ASN A 93 0.27 10.80 3.22
N VAL A 94 -0.60 10.79 4.23
CA VAL A 94 -0.36 10.14 5.52
C VAL A 94 0.00 8.65 5.40
N ALA A 95 -0.72 7.91 4.56
CA ALA A 95 -0.49 6.49 4.35
C ALA A 95 0.82 6.25 3.59
N TYR A 96 1.14 7.10 2.61
CA TYR A 96 2.41 7.04 1.90
C TYR A 96 3.61 7.27 2.83
N LEU A 97 3.59 8.35 3.64
CA LEU A 97 4.62 8.64 4.63
C LEU A 97 4.81 7.51 5.66
N LYS A 98 3.71 6.91 6.12
CA LYS A 98 3.76 5.74 7.01
C LYS A 98 4.41 4.53 6.33
N THR A 99 4.13 4.34 5.04
CA THR A 99 4.72 3.25 4.24
C THR A 99 6.22 3.44 4.10
N LEU A 100 6.68 4.64 3.73
CA LEU A 100 8.11 4.98 3.68
C LEU A 100 8.80 4.75 5.02
N ARG A 101 8.23 5.28 6.12
CA ARG A 101 8.78 5.09 7.48
C ARG A 101 8.90 3.61 7.84
N LYS A 102 7.86 2.84 7.54
CA LYS A 102 7.79 1.41 7.89
C LYS A 102 8.78 0.60 7.07
N GLY A 103 8.87 0.85 5.77
CA GLY A 103 9.85 0.22 4.88
C GLY A 103 11.26 0.52 5.37
N ALA A 104 11.61 1.81 5.49
CA ALA A 104 12.95 2.21 5.90
C ALA A 104 13.34 1.66 7.27
N ASN A 105 12.40 1.53 8.22
CA ASN A 105 12.69 0.93 9.53
C ASN A 105 12.89 -0.58 9.47
N ARG A 106 12.20 -1.30 8.59
CA ARG A 106 12.23 -2.78 8.52
C ARG A 106 13.30 -3.32 7.60
N SER A 107 13.68 -2.56 6.59
CA SER A 107 14.66 -2.97 5.59
C SER A 107 16.08 -2.80 6.12
N VAL A 108 16.90 -3.82 5.87
CA VAL A 108 18.31 -3.86 6.26
C VAL A 108 19.20 -3.03 5.33
N ASP A 109 18.76 -2.85 4.08
CA ASP A 109 19.46 -2.10 3.03
C ASP A 109 18.46 -1.52 2.02
N VAL A 110 19.00 -0.90 0.96
CA VAL A 110 18.23 -0.28 -0.13
C VAL A 110 17.45 -1.32 -0.93
N GLU A 111 17.99 -2.52 -1.14
CA GLU A 111 17.35 -3.58 -1.92
C GLU A 111 16.10 -4.10 -1.18
N ALA A 112 16.24 -4.43 0.10
CA ALA A 112 15.12 -4.80 0.96
C ALA A 112 14.09 -3.68 1.12
N PHE A 113 14.48 -2.41 0.95
CA PHE A 113 13.55 -1.28 0.93
C PHE A 113 12.79 -1.19 -0.39
N ALA A 114 13.49 -1.37 -1.51
CA ALA A 114 12.90 -1.42 -2.83
C ALA A 114 11.88 -2.57 -2.94
N ASP A 115 12.22 -3.75 -2.44
CA ASP A 115 11.30 -4.89 -2.41
C ASP A 115 10.09 -4.63 -1.50
N PHE A 116 10.30 -4.01 -0.33
CA PHE A 116 9.18 -3.61 0.52
C PHE A 116 8.22 -2.64 -0.17
N LEU A 117 8.74 -1.66 -0.93
CA LEU A 117 7.90 -0.72 -1.68
C LEU A 117 7.24 -1.39 -2.88
N ARG A 118 7.93 -2.31 -3.56
CA ARG A 118 7.38 -3.12 -4.64
C ARG A 118 6.13 -3.89 -4.20
N ASP A 119 6.20 -4.50 -3.02
CA ASP A 119 5.09 -5.28 -2.45
C ASP A 119 3.91 -4.42 -1.99
N ARG A 120 4.15 -3.14 -1.66
CA ARG A 120 3.15 -2.25 -1.06
C ARG A 120 2.57 -1.23 -2.03
N LEU A 121 3.30 -0.90 -3.08
CA LEU A 121 2.99 0.10 -4.09
C LEU A 121 3.41 -0.43 -5.47
N PRO A 122 2.88 -1.59 -5.90
CA PRO A 122 3.30 -2.22 -7.15
C PRO A 122 3.08 -1.33 -8.39
N GLU A 123 2.11 -0.43 -8.33
CA GLU A 123 1.78 0.53 -9.38
C GLU A 123 2.94 1.52 -9.64
N LEU A 124 3.81 1.75 -8.64
CA LEU A 124 4.89 2.73 -8.71
C LEU A 124 6.25 2.12 -9.07
N ILE A 125 6.36 0.81 -9.29
CA ILE A 125 7.66 0.12 -9.46
C ILE A 125 8.46 0.72 -10.63
N GLN A 126 7.83 0.84 -11.79
CA GLN A 126 8.47 1.40 -12.97
C GLN A 126 8.87 2.86 -12.73
N GLN A 127 8.06 3.59 -11.96
CA GLN A 127 8.34 4.98 -11.65
C GLN A 127 9.54 5.14 -10.71
N PHE A 128 9.65 4.31 -9.69
CA PHE A 128 10.83 4.30 -8.81
C PHE A 128 12.13 3.99 -9.58
N GLN A 129 12.06 3.06 -10.55
CA GLN A 129 13.19 2.76 -11.44
C GLN A 129 13.53 3.92 -12.37
N LYS A 130 12.51 4.58 -12.94
CA LYS A 130 12.66 5.74 -13.83
C LYS A 130 13.27 6.93 -13.10
N ASP A 131 12.81 7.21 -11.89
CA ASP A 131 13.29 8.33 -11.08
C ASP A 131 14.68 8.10 -10.48
N LYS A 132 15.11 6.84 -10.34
CA LYS A 132 16.38 6.46 -9.70
C LYS A 132 16.56 7.07 -8.29
N ASN A 133 15.46 7.18 -7.55
CA ASN A 133 15.41 7.89 -6.27
C ASN A 133 15.38 6.99 -5.02
N LEU A 134 15.29 5.66 -5.19
CA LEU A 134 15.10 4.72 -4.09
C LEU A 134 16.25 4.73 -3.06
N GLU A 135 17.49 4.86 -3.52
CA GLU A 135 18.67 4.89 -2.64
C GLU A 135 18.63 6.12 -1.72
N GLU A 136 18.47 7.32 -2.29
CA GLU A 136 18.40 8.56 -1.53
C GLU A 136 17.18 8.58 -0.61
N LEU A 137 16.03 8.11 -1.11
CA LEU A 137 14.80 8.01 -0.33
C LEU A 137 14.97 7.07 0.86
N TYR A 138 15.66 5.94 0.67
CA TYR A 138 16.00 5.02 1.76
C TYR A 138 16.92 5.68 2.78
N ILE A 139 18.03 6.28 2.35
CA ILE A 139 19.03 6.89 3.23
C ILE A 139 18.38 7.97 4.10
N ILE A 140 17.62 8.88 3.49
CA ILE A 140 16.97 9.99 4.19
C ILE A 140 15.89 9.48 5.14
N SER A 141 15.10 8.48 4.71
CA SER A 141 14.07 7.88 5.54
C SER A 141 14.66 7.10 6.73
N ARG A 142 15.71 6.30 6.52
CA ARG A 142 16.31 5.41 7.51
C ARG A 142 16.84 6.18 8.72
N LYS A 143 17.53 7.30 8.50
CA LYS A 143 18.15 8.14 9.55
C LYS A 143 17.24 8.42 10.74
N ASN A 144 15.96 8.71 10.48
CA ASN A 144 14.99 9.09 11.51
C ASN A 144 14.06 7.94 11.97
N THR A 145 14.39 6.70 11.62
CA THR A 145 13.69 5.50 12.11
C THR A 145 14.29 4.99 13.42
N PHE A 146 13.60 4.06 14.09
CA PHE A 146 14.12 3.48 15.33
C PHE A 146 15.37 2.65 15.04
N ASN A 147 15.31 1.75 14.05
CA ASN A 147 16.46 0.92 13.71
C ASN A 147 17.61 1.74 13.11
N GLY A 148 17.34 2.78 12.31
CA GLY A 148 18.41 3.66 11.82
C GLY A 148 19.11 4.45 12.93
N LYS A 149 18.40 4.81 14.00
CA LYS A 149 19.03 5.41 15.19
C LYS A 149 19.89 4.41 15.96
N ILE A 150 19.49 3.14 16.02
CA ILE A 150 20.31 2.07 16.61
C ILE A 150 21.60 1.87 15.80
N ASP A 151 21.49 1.79 14.47
CA ASP A 151 22.65 1.58 13.59
C ASP A 151 23.65 2.75 13.66
N ALA A 152 23.17 3.96 13.94
CA ALA A 152 23.99 5.16 14.08
C ALA A 152 24.66 5.30 15.45
N LEU A 153 24.35 4.42 16.43
CA LEU A 153 25.04 4.43 17.71
C LEU A 153 26.51 4.02 17.49
N PRO A 154 27.46 4.71 18.14
CA PRO A 154 28.85 4.31 18.05
C PRO A 154 29.01 2.90 18.60
N SER A 155 29.85 2.10 17.94
CA SER A 155 30.17 0.73 18.34
C SER A 155 31.00 0.77 19.62
N VAL A 156 30.37 1.04 20.76
CA VAL A 156 31.04 1.08 22.06
C VAL A 156 30.36 0.07 22.98
N LEU A 157 31.05 -1.05 23.15
CA LEU A 157 31.05 -1.85 24.37
C LEU A 157 32.16 -1.31 25.28
#